data_AF-A0AB33A8Y6-F1
#
_entry.id   AF-A0AB33A8Y6-F1
#
_cell.length_a   1.000
_cell.length_b   1.000
_cell.length_c   1.000
_cell.angle_alpha   90.00
_cell.angle_beta   90.00
_cell.angle_gamma   90.00
#
_symmetry.space_group_name_H-M   'P 1'
#
loop_
_entity.id
_entity.type
_entity.pdbx_description
1 polymer ?
#
loop_
_entity_poly.entity_id
_entity_poly.type
_entity_poly.pdbx_seq_one_letter_code
_entity_poly.pdbx_strand_id
1 'polypeptide(L)'
;MRVWSVLALIVLVAGCGAHREQAPPTSTSTDTTTSQAAPGPQASVESVIRWIEAGDPVDAENFRTVDQDGTPGRLAEGDVAFRAPRELGPRVVGGCITQVKYQEPLSCLPGLRNAPSRPPELPGQWIGGWVSFDGATVTVGSLHGDPGPFIQGVGLPLEYGKRLKFGDYQCRSDQMGLYCVNYPHRSAVRLGDELVVFGCTKRANPPRGIGVQYDCA
;
A
#
# COMPACT_ATOMS: atom_id res chain seq x y z
N MET A 1 22.97 -52.34 53.96
CA MET A 1 24.03 -52.60 54.97
C MET A 1 25.31 -51.89 54.54
N ARG A 2 26.02 -51.32 55.53
CA ARG A 2 27.37 -50.74 55.48
C ARG A 2 27.50 -49.26 55.08
N VAL A 3 27.25 -48.48 56.12
CA VAL A 3 27.97 -47.26 56.53
C VAL A 3 29.48 -47.39 56.25
N TRP A 4 30.11 -46.32 55.77
CA TRP A 4 31.46 -45.92 56.17
C TRP A 4 31.56 -44.39 56.15
N SER A 5 31.69 -43.83 57.35
CA SER A 5 32.02 -42.44 57.62
C SER A 5 33.51 -42.22 57.39
N VAL A 6 33.88 -41.14 56.70
CA VAL A 6 35.23 -40.58 56.80
C VAL A 6 35.11 -39.08 57.05
N LEU A 7 35.61 -38.70 58.22
CA LEU A 7 35.81 -37.34 58.70
C LEU A 7 36.98 -36.72 57.92
N ALA A 8 36.84 -35.50 57.40
CA ALA A 8 37.98 -34.71 56.95
C ALA A 8 37.77 -33.21 57.23
N LEU A 9 38.86 -32.62 57.74
CA LEU A 9 39.05 -31.32 58.35
C LEU A 9 38.38 -30.10 57.66
N ILE A 10 37.94 -29.20 58.53
CA ILE A 10 37.63 -27.79 58.25
C ILE A 10 38.94 -27.01 58.05
N VAL A 11 39.04 -26.27 56.96
CA VAL A 11 39.89 -25.07 56.85
C VAL A 11 39.02 -23.93 56.34
N LEU A 12 38.75 -22.95 57.20
CA LEU A 12 38.14 -21.68 56.84
C LEU A 12 39.22 -20.78 56.22
N VAL A 13 39.03 -20.40 54.95
CA VAL A 13 39.66 -19.21 54.38
C VAL A 13 38.54 -18.26 53.98
N ALA A 14 38.35 -17.22 54.78
CA ALA A 14 37.50 -16.09 54.43
C ALA A 14 38.27 -15.20 53.44
N GLY A 15 37.99 -15.36 52.15
CA GLY A 15 38.44 -14.46 51.10
C GLY A 15 37.25 -13.70 50.52
N CYS A 16 37.08 -12.43 50.89
CA CYS A 16 36.18 -11.53 50.19
C CYS A 16 36.77 -11.18 48.83
N GLY A 17 36.15 -11.65 47.76
CA GLY A 17 36.43 -11.23 46.39
C GLY A 17 35.11 -11.20 45.63
N ALA A 18 34.68 -10.02 45.20
CA ALA A 18 33.45 -9.83 44.44
C ALA A 18 33.60 -10.49 43.06
N HIS A 19 33.03 -11.69 42.89
CA HIS A 19 32.87 -12.32 41.59
C HIS A 19 31.62 -11.72 40.93
N ARG A 20 31.82 -10.79 40.00
CA ARG A 20 30.76 -10.43 39.04
C ARG A 20 30.72 -11.57 38.01
N GLU A 21 29.65 -12.34 38.07
CA GLU A 21 29.33 -13.36 37.09
C GLU A 21 29.14 -12.69 35.71
N GLN A 22 30.10 -12.91 34.82
CA GLN A 22 30.02 -12.42 33.45
C GLN A 22 29.17 -13.43 32.67
N ALA A 23 27.91 -13.06 32.45
CA ALA A 23 27.02 -13.80 31.55
C ALA A 23 27.61 -13.86 30.13
N PRO A 24 27.37 -14.94 29.36
CA PRO A 24 27.84 -15.04 27.98
C PRO A 24 27.24 -13.88 27.16
N PRO A 25 27.95 -13.36 26.14
CA PRO A 25 27.34 -12.40 25.23
C PRO A 25 26.21 -13.11 24.46
N THR A 26 24.98 -12.83 24.84
CA THR A 26 23.82 -13.06 23.98
C THR A 26 24.04 -12.21 22.73
N SER A 27 24.41 -12.85 21.64
CA SER A 27 24.32 -12.26 20.30
C SER A 27 22.85 -12.00 20.02
N THR A 28 22.36 -10.83 20.41
CA THR A 28 21.08 -10.32 19.96
C THR A 28 21.22 -10.01 18.47
N SER A 29 20.86 -10.97 17.63
CA SER A 29 20.48 -10.68 16.24
C SER A 29 19.34 -9.68 16.32
N THR A 30 19.69 -8.41 16.11
CA THR A 30 18.69 -7.35 16.03
C THR A 30 18.15 -7.43 14.61
N ASP A 31 17.14 -8.29 14.40
CA ASP A 31 16.25 -8.17 13.24
C ASP A 31 15.54 -6.84 13.38
N THR A 32 16.23 -5.79 12.94
CA THR A 32 15.69 -4.44 12.89
C THR A 32 14.98 -4.34 11.56
N THR A 33 13.84 -5.01 11.42
CA THR A 33 12.84 -4.58 10.45
C THR A 33 12.24 -3.30 11.03
N THR A 34 12.99 -2.20 10.97
CA THR A 34 12.47 -0.89 11.32
C THR A 34 11.34 -0.64 10.33
N SER A 35 10.10 -0.79 10.78
CA SER A 35 8.93 -0.39 10.02
C SER A 35 9.07 1.12 9.77
N GLN A 36 9.60 1.48 8.62
CA GLN A 36 9.81 2.86 8.24
C GLN A 36 8.43 3.52 8.14
N ALA A 37 8.24 4.62 8.88
CA ALA A 37 6.99 5.36 8.87
C ALA A 37 6.59 5.75 7.43
N ALA A 38 5.30 5.68 7.15
CA ALA A 38 4.77 6.04 5.83
C ALA A 38 5.03 7.52 5.51
N PRO A 39 5.38 7.86 4.26
CA PRO A 39 5.62 9.24 3.86
C PRO A 39 4.39 10.14 4.05
N GLY A 40 4.59 11.31 4.68
CA GLY A 40 3.55 12.32 4.82
C GLY A 40 3.29 13.12 3.54
N PRO A 41 2.26 14.00 3.51
CA PRO A 41 1.85 14.72 2.30
C PRO A 41 2.90 15.64 1.66
N GLN A 42 3.94 16.04 2.40
CA GLN A 42 5.01 16.92 1.93
C GLN A 42 6.30 16.15 1.59
N ALA A 43 6.25 14.82 1.57
CA ALA A 43 7.41 14.00 1.22
C ALA A 43 7.81 14.19 -0.25
N SER A 44 9.12 14.10 -0.54
CA SER A 44 9.58 14.04 -1.92
C SER A 44 9.17 12.71 -2.57
N VAL A 45 8.97 12.71 -3.89
CA VAL A 45 8.62 11.48 -4.60
C VAL A 45 9.71 10.41 -4.48
N GLU A 46 10.98 10.79 -4.40
CA GLU A 46 12.11 9.88 -4.12
C GLU A 46 11.97 9.17 -2.78
N SER A 47 11.46 9.88 -1.77
CA SER A 47 11.25 9.32 -0.44
C SER A 47 10.07 8.36 -0.43
N VAL A 48 9.04 8.65 -1.22
CA VAL A 48 7.91 7.74 -1.44
C VAL A 48 8.35 6.48 -2.18
N ILE A 49 9.13 6.62 -3.26
CA ILE A 49 9.66 5.49 -4.04
C ILE A 49 10.46 4.54 -3.15
N ARG A 50 11.46 5.06 -2.43
CA ARG A 50 12.29 4.24 -1.53
C ARG A 50 11.45 3.54 -0.47
N TRP A 51 10.43 4.22 0.06
CA TRP A 51 9.54 3.60 1.03
C TRP A 51 8.67 2.50 0.40
N ILE A 52 8.14 2.69 -0.81
CA ILE A 52 7.39 1.64 -1.52
C ILE A 52 8.29 0.41 -1.77
N GLU A 53 9.52 0.64 -2.24
CA GLU A 53 10.50 -0.41 -2.56
C GLU A 53 10.93 -1.22 -1.34
N ALA A 54 10.95 -0.60 -0.15
CA ALA A 54 11.27 -1.24 1.12
C ALA A 54 10.17 -2.16 1.67
N GLY A 55 9.00 -2.25 1.02
CA GLY A 55 7.96 -3.21 1.41
C GLY A 55 8.32 -4.66 1.08
N ASP A 56 7.64 -5.61 1.69
CA ASP A 56 7.85 -7.03 1.34
C ASP A 56 7.14 -7.34 0.01
N PRO A 57 7.81 -7.91 -0.99
CA PRO A 57 7.21 -8.22 -2.28
C PRO A 57 6.12 -9.28 -2.17
N VAL A 58 5.08 -9.14 -2.98
CA VAL A 58 4.09 -10.18 -3.28
C VAL A 58 4.07 -10.47 -4.79
N ASP A 59 3.66 -11.67 -5.16
CA ASP A 59 3.48 -12.07 -6.56
C ASP A 59 2.21 -11.44 -7.14
N ALA A 60 2.34 -10.78 -8.30
CA ALA A 60 1.25 -10.11 -8.99
C ALA A 60 0.19 -11.09 -9.52
N GLU A 61 0.56 -12.33 -9.82
CA GLU A 61 -0.40 -13.34 -10.30
C GLU A 61 -1.47 -13.66 -9.25
N ASN A 62 -1.17 -13.48 -7.96
CA ASN A 62 -2.15 -13.64 -6.88
C ASN A 62 -3.23 -12.56 -6.91
N PHE A 63 -2.91 -11.37 -7.46
CA PHE A 63 -3.81 -10.22 -7.53
C PHE A 63 -4.63 -10.17 -8.84
N ARG A 64 -4.67 -11.28 -9.58
CA ARG A 64 -5.58 -11.48 -10.72
C ARG A 64 -6.96 -11.97 -10.31
N THR A 65 -7.15 -12.28 -9.03
CA THR A 65 -8.44 -12.74 -8.51
C THR A 65 -9.29 -11.55 -8.11
N VAL A 66 -10.55 -11.59 -8.50
CA VAL A 66 -11.58 -10.61 -8.15
C VAL A 66 -12.78 -11.35 -7.59
N ASP A 67 -13.52 -10.72 -6.69
CA ASP A 67 -14.79 -11.22 -6.18
C ASP A 67 -15.91 -10.26 -6.57
N GLN A 68 -16.96 -10.79 -7.18
CA GLN A 68 -18.17 -10.06 -7.47
C GLN A 68 -19.33 -10.71 -6.72
N ASP A 69 -19.71 -10.10 -5.60
CA ASP A 69 -20.81 -10.56 -4.74
C ASP A 69 -20.69 -12.04 -4.35
N GLY A 70 -19.49 -12.48 -3.97
CA GLY A 70 -19.18 -13.88 -3.60
C GLY A 70 -18.90 -14.81 -4.78
N THR A 71 -18.94 -14.30 -6.01
CA THR A 71 -18.55 -15.05 -7.21
C THR A 71 -17.10 -14.73 -7.57
N PRO A 72 -16.16 -15.68 -7.45
CA PRO A 72 -14.79 -15.45 -7.84
C PRO A 72 -14.66 -15.37 -9.37
N GLY A 73 -13.94 -14.35 -9.82
CA GLY A 73 -13.53 -14.14 -11.20
C GLY A 73 -12.01 -14.08 -11.33
N ARG A 74 -11.52 -14.11 -12.57
CA ARG A 74 -10.10 -13.96 -12.88
C ARG A 74 -9.91 -12.92 -13.98
N LEU A 75 -9.03 -11.97 -13.71
CA LEU A 75 -8.64 -10.93 -14.65
C LEU A 75 -7.78 -11.49 -15.79
N ALA A 76 -7.73 -10.72 -16.90
CA ALA A 76 -6.86 -11.01 -18.02
C ALA A 76 -5.37 -11.04 -17.60
N GLU A 77 -4.53 -11.58 -18.47
CA GLU A 77 -3.09 -11.63 -18.22
C GLU A 77 -2.51 -10.21 -18.14
N GLY A 78 -1.63 -9.98 -17.17
CA GLY A 78 -1.04 -8.67 -16.89
C GLY A 78 -1.93 -7.72 -16.10
N ASP A 79 -3.23 -8.02 -15.93
CA ASP A 79 -4.12 -7.19 -15.12
C ASP A 79 -4.07 -7.55 -13.64
N VAL A 80 -4.21 -6.55 -12.76
CA VAL A 80 -4.31 -6.76 -11.31
C VAL A 80 -5.48 -5.97 -10.73
N ALA A 81 -6.07 -6.48 -9.66
CA ALA A 81 -6.97 -5.75 -8.79
C ALA A 81 -6.58 -5.96 -7.33
N PHE A 82 -6.54 -4.87 -6.56
CA PHE A 82 -6.12 -4.91 -5.17
C PHE A 82 -6.72 -3.74 -4.39
N ARG A 83 -6.80 -3.87 -3.08
CA ARG A 83 -7.33 -2.83 -2.19
C ARG A 83 -6.50 -2.69 -0.92
N ALA A 84 -6.67 -1.59 -0.22
CA ALA A 84 -6.18 -1.50 1.15
C ALA A 84 -6.89 -2.55 2.04
N PRO A 85 -6.23 -3.11 3.07
CA PRO A 85 -6.82 -4.11 3.97
C PRO A 85 -8.04 -3.65 4.78
N ARG A 86 -8.41 -2.36 4.74
CA ARG A 86 -9.60 -1.84 5.42
C ARG A 86 -10.88 -2.54 4.96
N GLU A 87 -11.85 -2.63 5.88
CA GLU A 87 -13.19 -3.08 5.53
C GLU A 87 -13.79 -2.13 4.50
N LEU A 88 -14.28 -2.70 3.40
CA LEU A 88 -15.10 -2.00 2.45
C LEU A 88 -16.55 -2.14 2.93
N GLY A 89 -17.25 -1.02 3.12
CA GLY A 89 -18.67 -1.05 3.48
C GLY A 89 -19.49 -1.81 2.43
N PRO A 90 -20.72 -2.24 2.78
CA PRO A 90 -21.58 -2.95 1.83
C PRO A 90 -21.81 -2.06 0.61
N ARG A 91 -21.47 -2.56 -0.58
CA ARG A 91 -21.57 -1.86 -1.89
C ARG A 91 -20.42 -0.92 -2.25
N VAL A 92 -19.31 -0.91 -1.52
CA VAL A 92 -18.12 -0.16 -1.94
C VAL A 92 -17.28 -1.02 -2.87
N VAL A 93 -17.35 -0.70 -4.17
CA VAL A 93 -16.26 -1.02 -5.09
C VAL A 93 -15.06 -0.20 -4.63
N GLY A 94 -14.11 -0.85 -3.98
CA GLY A 94 -12.97 -0.19 -3.36
C GLY A 94 -11.65 -0.82 -3.82
N GLY A 95 -10.64 0.03 -4.01
CA GLY A 95 -9.30 -0.40 -4.41
C GLY A 95 -8.90 0.15 -5.77
N CYS A 96 -8.00 -0.56 -6.42
CA CYS A 96 -7.43 -0.24 -7.72
C CYS A 96 -7.51 -1.44 -8.64
N ILE A 97 -7.64 -1.18 -9.94
CA ILE A 97 -7.73 -2.19 -10.98
C ILE A 97 -7.11 -1.66 -12.28
N THR A 98 -6.48 -2.55 -13.04
CA THR A 98 -5.95 -2.25 -14.38
C THR A 98 -6.84 -2.82 -15.48
N GLN A 99 -6.67 -2.29 -16.69
CA GLN A 99 -7.26 -2.82 -17.92
C GLN A 99 -6.25 -2.71 -19.06
N VAL A 100 -5.18 -3.51 -18.99
CA VAL A 100 -4.01 -3.46 -19.87
C VAL A 100 -4.39 -3.58 -21.34
N LYS A 101 -5.36 -4.46 -21.66
CA LYS A 101 -5.87 -4.65 -23.03
C LYS A 101 -6.37 -3.33 -23.66
N TYR A 102 -6.93 -2.45 -22.85
CA TYR A 102 -7.50 -1.17 -23.28
C TYR A 102 -6.54 0.00 -23.08
N GLN A 103 -5.31 -0.27 -22.62
CA GLN A 103 -4.31 0.75 -22.28
C GLN A 103 -4.85 1.80 -21.30
N GLU A 104 -5.76 1.36 -20.43
CA GLU A 104 -6.36 2.25 -19.45
C GLU A 104 -5.37 2.57 -18.32
N PRO A 105 -5.36 3.81 -17.82
CA PRO A 105 -4.66 4.17 -16.59
C PRO A 105 -5.07 3.29 -15.40
N LEU A 106 -4.21 3.24 -14.38
CA LEU A 106 -4.56 2.63 -13.11
C LEU A 106 -5.80 3.35 -12.55
N SER A 107 -6.90 2.60 -12.45
CA SER A 107 -8.18 3.13 -12.01
C SER A 107 -8.42 2.75 -10.56
N CYS A 108 -8.70 3.73 -9.71
CA CYS A 108 -8.85 3.53 -8.28
C CYS A 108 -10.11 4.20 -7.72
N LEU A 109 -10.77 3.52 -6.79
CA LEU A 109 -11.84 4.04 -5.94
C LEU A 109 -11.40 3.92 -4.47
N PRO A 110 -10.63 4.90 -3.96
CA PRO A 110 -10.07 4.80 -2.61
C PRO A 110 -11.05 5.21 -1.51
N GLY A 111 -12.26 5.67 -1.83
CA GLY A 111 -13.23 6.15 -0.84
C GLY A 111 -12.89 7.54 -0.30
N LEU A 112 -12.57 8.49 -1.20
CA LEU A 112 -12.26 9.87 -0.82
C LEU A 112 -13.41 10.50 -0.03
N ARG A 113 -13.10 11.10 1.13
CA ARG A 113 -14.09 11.84 1.94
C ARG A 113 -14.60 13.09 1.24
N ASN A 114 -13.71 13.79 0.55
CA ASN A 114 -13.98 15.08 -0.11
C ASN A 114 -13.82 14.95 -1.63
N ALA A 115 -14.64 14.11 -2.24
CA ALA A 115 -14.67 13.94 -3.69
C ALA A 115 -15.21 15.18 -4.42
N PRO A 116 -14.65 15.56 -5.59
CA PRO A 116 -15.20 16.64 -6.41
C PRO A 116 -16.69 16.42 -6.76
N SER A 117 -17.49 17.46 -6.58
CA SER A 117 -18.89 17.46 -7.01
C SER A 117 -18.98 17.42 -8.53
N ARG A 118 -20.10 16.90 -9.05
CA ARG A 118 -20.36 16.87 -10.49
C ARG A 118 -20.34 18.29 -11.07
N PRO A 119 -19.51 18.58 -12.08
CA PRO A 119 -19.57 19.85 -12.79
C PRO A 119 -20.95 20.10 -13.40
N PRO A 120 -21.42 21.37 -13.48
CA PRO A 120 -22.71 21.70 -14.10
C PRO A 120 -22.80 21.19 -15.54
N GLU A 121 -24.02 20.87 -16.00
CA GLU A 121 -24.33 20.60 -17.41
C GLU A 121 -23.56 19.42 -18.06
N LEU A 122 -23.07 18.49 -17.25
CA LEU A 122 -22.50 17.23 -17.72
C LEU A 122 -23.56 16.11 -17.75
N PRO A 123 -24.00 15.64 -18.93
CA PRO A 123 -24.80 14.44 -19.04
C PRO A 123 -23.96 13.19 -18.70
N GLY A 124 -24.57 12.18 -18.08
CA GLY A 124 -23.93 10.90 -17.75
C GLY A 124 -23.75 10.63 -16.25
N GLN A 125 -23.17 9.47 -15.94
CA GLN A 125 -22.89 9.06 -14.56
C GLN A 125 -21.55 9.64 -14.09
N TRP A 126 -21.62 10.48 -13.06
CA TRP A 126 -20.47 11.09 -12.43
C TRP A 126 -19.99 10.25 -11.25
N ILE A 127 -18.72 9.88 -11.25
CA ILE A 127 -18.10 9.19 -10.11
C ILE A 127 -17.03 10.12 -9.52
N GLY A 128 -17.42 10.93 -8.54
CA GLY A 128 -16.54 11.94 -7.94
C GLY A 128 -15.28 11.36 -7.30
N GLY A 129 -15.36 10.14 -6.76
CA GLY A 129 -14.21 9.47 -6.13
C GLY A 129 -13.31 8.70 -7.08
N TRP A 130 -13.59 8.71 -8.39
CA TRP A 130 -12.77 8.00 -9.38
C TRP A 130 -11.42 8.66 -9.51
N VAL A 131 -10.35 7.94 -9.21
CA VAL A 131 -8.98 8.38 -9.43
C VAL A 131 -8.41 7.60 -10.60
N SER A 132 -7.88 8.31 -11.57
CA SER A 132 -7.16 7.73 -12.70
C SER A 132 -5.72 8.20 -12.65
N PHE A 133 -4.77 7.26 -12.73
CA PHE A 133 -3.34 7.54 -12.65
C PHE A 133 -2.60 6.82 -13.78
N ASP A 134 -2.09 7.58 -14.76
CA ASP A 134 -1.25 7.07 -15.85
C ASP A 134 0.26 7.28 -15.61
N GLY A 135 0.62 7.97 -14.53
CA GLY A 135 1.98 8.43 -14.24
C GLY A 135 2.24 9.87 -14.64
N ALA A 136 1.84 10.30 -15.83
CA ALA A 136 1.96 11.68 -16.31
C ALA A 136 0.89 12.60 -15.73
N THR A 137 -0.25 12.04 -15.34
CA THR A 137 -1.42 12.75 -14.85
C THR A 137 -2.11 11.97 -13.74
N VAL A 138 -2.76 12.71 -12.84
CA VAL A 138 -3.72 12.17 -11.88
C VAL A 138 -5.03 12.93 -12.08
N THR A 139 -6.10 12.24 -12.42
CA THR A 139 -7.44 12.84 -12.47
C THR A 139 -8.32 12.34 -11.33
N VAL A 140 -9.21 13.19 -10.85
CA VAL A 140 -10.18 12.88 -9.79
C VAL A 140 -11.55 13.37 -10.19
N GLY A 141 -12.52 12.48 -10.14
CA GLY A 141 -13.89 12.78 -10.52
C GLY A 141 -14.02 12.87 -12.03
N SER A 142 -14.73 11.91 -12.60
CA SER A 142 -14.92 11.85 -14.05
C SER A 142 -16.25 11.20 -14.38
N LEU A 143 -16.70 11.43 -15.62
CA LEU A 143 -17.82 10.70 -16.18
C LEU A 143 -17.37 9.28 -16.54
N HIS A 144 -18.12 8.28 -16.08
CA HIS A 144 -17.92 6.89 -16.49
C HIS A 144 -19.25 6.32 -16.95
N GLY A 145 -19.28 5.82 -18.19
CA GLY A 145 -20.36 4.96 -18.64
C GLY A 145 -20.27 3.59 -17.95
N ASP A 146 -21.40 2.94 -17.77
CA ASP A 146 -21.44 1.56 -17.27
C ASP A 146 -21.22 0.59 -18.45
N PRO A 147 -20.26 -0.37 -18.40
CA PRO A 147 -19.39 -0.67 -17.28
C PRO A 147 -17.93 -0.23 -17.41
N GLY A 148 -17.42 0.43 -16.37
CA GLY A 148 -15.99 0.64 -16.15
C GLY A 148 -15.29 -0.63 -15.65
N PRO A 149 -13.95 -0.60 -15.45
CA PRO A 149 -13.15 -1.77 -15.06
C PRO A 149 -13.69 -2.54 -13.85
N PHE A 150 -14.29 -1.83 -12.90
CA PHE A 150 -14.76 -2.42 -11.67
C PHE A 150 -15.95 -3.36 -11.80
N ILE A 151 -16.58 -3.47 -12.97
CA ILE A 151 -17.55 -4.56 -13.21
C ILE A 151 -16.91 -5.94 -13.06
N GLN A 152 -15.58 -6.04 -13.20
CA GLN A 152 -14.87 -7.30 -12.99
C GLN A 152 -14.91 -7.78 -11.53
N GLY A 153 -15.20 -6.89 -10.57
CA GLY A 153 -15.28 -7.20 -9.15
C GLY A 153 -14.22 -6.51 -8.31
N VAL A 154 -14.13 -6.93 -7.05
CA VAL A 154 -13.25 -6.35 -6.02
C VAL A 154 -12.00 -7.21 -5.87
N GLY A 155 -10.83 -6.58 -5.92
CA GLY A 155 -9.55 -7.25 -5.76
C GLY A 155 -9.22 -7.67 -4.31
N LEU A 156 -8.18 -8.48 -4.17
CA LEU A 156 -7.68 -8.94 -2.88
C LEU A 156 -7.08 -7.79 -2.04
N PRO A 157 -7.17 -7.85 -0.70
CA PRO A 157 -6.46 -6.91 0.14
C PRO A 157 -4.94 -7.09 -0.01
N LEU A 158 -4.23 -6.00 -0.28
CA LEU A 158 -2.77 -5.95 -0.19
C LEU A 158 -2.40 -5.71 1.28
N GLU A 159 -2.02 -6.75 2.01
CA GLU A 159 -1.65 -6.69 3.44
C GLU A 159 -0.70 -5.53 3.75
N TYR A 160 -0.87 -4.88 4.91
CA TYR A 160 -0.09 -3.71 5.28
C TYR A 160 1.42 -3.98 5.22
N GLY A 161 2.15 -3.05 4.61
CA GLY A 161 3.59 -3.17 4.43
C GLY A 161 4.02 -4.00 3.22
N LYS A 162 3.12 -4.77 2.60
CA LYS A 162 3.41 -5.51 1.36
C LYS A 162 3.44 -4.58 0.16
N ARG A 163 4.27 -4.93 -0.83
CA ARG A 163 4.40 -4.21 -2.11
C ARG A 163 4.09 -5.10 -3.30
N LEU A 164 3.24 -4.59 -4.18
CA LEU A 164 2.79 -5.23 -5.42
C LEU A 164 3.36 -4.45 -6.61
N LYS A 165 4.13 -5.12 -7.48
CA LYS A 165 4.71 -4.53 -8.71
C LYS A 165 3.98 -5.09 -9.93
N PHE A 166 3.59 -4.23 -10.87
CA PHE A 166 2.84 -4.58 -12.08
C PHE A 166 3.01 -3.50 -13.15
N GLY A 167 3.33 -3.89 -14.39
CA GLY A 167 3.67 -2.93 -15.45
C GLY A 167 4.72 -1.91 -14.98
N ASP A 168 4.42 -0.63 -15.21
CA ASP A 168 5.24 0.52 -14.79
C ASP A 168 4.99 0.96 -13.34
N TYR A 169 4.08 0.28 -12.63
CA TYR A 169 3.64 0.66 -11.31
C TYR A 169 4.23 -0.22 -10.22
N GLN A 170 4.27 0.36 -9.04
CA GLN A 170 4.41 -0.40 -7.81
C GLN A 170 3.64 0.25 -6.69
N CYS A 171 2.88 -0.54 -5.96
CA CYS A 171 2.08 -0.06 -4.85
C CYS A 171 2.50 -0.72 -3.54
N ARG A 172 2.47 0.03 -2.43
CA ARG A 172 2.62 -0.47 -1.06
C ARG A 172 1.43 -0.01 -0.23
N SER A 173 0.86 -0.90 0.57
CA SER A 173 -0.24 -0.54 1.47
C SER A 173 0.27 -0.11 2.85
N ASP A 174 -0.47 0.82 3.44
CA ASP A 174 -0.28 1.35 4.78
C ASP A 174 -1.64 1.71 5.40
N GLN A 175 -1.68 1.94 6.72
CA GLN A 175 -2.89 2.32 7.43
C GLN A 175 -3.53 3.61 6.86
N MET A 176 -2.75 4.51 6.28
CA MET A 176 -3.25 5.74 5.66
C MET A 176 -3.79 5.54 4.23
N GLY A 177 -3.54 4.38 3.61
CA GLY A 177 -4.00 4.07 2.26
C GLY A 177 -3.00 3.29 1.41
N LEU A 178 -3.28 3.19 0.11
CA LEU A 178 -2.36 2.63 -0.88
C LEU A 178 -1.44 3.74 -1.39
N TYR A 179 -0.13 3.52 -1.39
CA TYR A 179 0.82 4.38 -2.08
C TYR A 179 1.22 3.70 -3.38
N CYS A 180 1.04 4.35 -4.52
CA CYS A 180 1.39 3.81 -5.83
C CYS A 180 2.33 4.77 -6.56
N VAL A 181 3.47 4.26 -7.02
CA VAL A 181 4.39 4.98 -7.91
C VAL A 181 4.20 4.53 -9.35
N ASN A 182 4.37 5.44 -10.31
CA ASN A 182 4.71 5.14 -11.69
C ASN A 182 6.21 5.47 -11.92
N TYR A 183 7.02 4.49 -12.30
CA TYR A 183 8.46 4.67 -12.42
C TYR A 183 8.90 5.57 -13.60
N PRO A 184 8.38 5.39 -14.83
CA PRO A 184 8.73 6.23 -15.97
C PRO A 184 8.54 7.73 -15.71
N HIS A 185 7.45 8.09 -15.03
CA HIS A 185 7.11 9.48 -14.75
C HIS A 185 7.59 9.99 -13.39
N ARG A 186 8.25 9.13 -12.60
CA ARG A 186 8.72 9.46 -11.24
C ARG A 186 7.66 10.19 -10.40
N SER A 187 6.41 9.75 -10.52
CA SER A 187 5.26 10.32 -9.84
C SER A 187 4.63 9.29 -8.94
N ALA A 188 3.93 9.73 -7.90
CA ALA A 188 3.23 8.82 -7.01
C ALA A 188 1.94 9.40 -6.46
N VAL A 189 1.06 8.53 -5.98
CA VAL A 189 -0.18 8.88 -5.31
C VAL A 189 -0.30 8.14 -3.98
N ARG A 190 -0.91 8.78 -2.98
CA ARG A 190 -1.47 8.13 -1.80
C ARG A 190 -2.99 8.14 -1.90
N LEU A 191 -3.57 6.95 -1.89
CA LEU A 191 -4.97 6.65 -2.13
C LEU A 191 -5.60 6.17 -0.81
N GLY A 192 -6.17 7.10 -0.07
CA GLY A 192 -6.88 6.85 1.18
C GLY A 192 -8.16 7.69 1.28
N ASP A 193 -8.50 8.12 2.50
CA ASP A 193 -9.60 9.06 2.74
C ASP A 193 -9.37 10.42 2.05
N GLU A 194 -8.11 10.75 1.81
CA GLU A 194 -7.65 11.90 1.04
C GLU A 194 -6.68 11.43 -0.05
N LEU A 195 -6.73 12.10 -1.19
CA LEU A 195 -5.72 11.92 -2.23
C LEU A 195 -4.53 12.83 -1.94
N VAL A 196 -3.34 12.24 -1.90
CA VAL A 196 -2.08 12.99 -2.00
C VAL A 196 -1.41 12.63 -3.31
N VAL A 197 -0.85 13.61 -3.99
CA VAL A 197 -0.03 13.41 -5.19
C VAL A 197 1.40 13.88 -4.91
N PHE A 198 2.38 13.17 -5.47
CA PHE A 198 3.80 13.45 -5.30
C PHE A 198 4.44 13.61 -6.68
N GLY A 199 5.23 14.67 -6.87
CA GLY A 199 5.85 14.97 -8.16
C GLY A 199 4.90 15.59 -9.20
N CYS A 200 3.73 16.08 -8.78
CA CYS A 200 2.72 16.63 -9.67
C CYS A 200 2.24 18.00 -9.21
N THR A 201 1.81 18.84 -10.17
CA THR A 201 1.23 20.16 -9.91
C THR A 201 -0.26 20.13 -10.24
N LYS A 202 -1.10 20.72 -9.38
CA LYS A 202 -2.54 20.82 -9.65
C LYS A 202 -2.80 21.76 -10.82
N ARG A 203 -3.55 21.30 -11.81
CA ARG A 203 -4.00 22.12 -12.92
C ARG A 203 -5.08 23.09 -12.44
N ALA A 204 -4.94 24.37 -12.79
CA ALA A 204 -5.91 25.39 -12.40
C ALA A 204 -7.30 25.15 -13.03
N ASN A 205 -7.32 24.78 -14.32
CA ASN A 205 -8.52 24.49 -15.08
C ASN A 205 -8.42 23.08 -15.68
N PRO A 206 -9.04 22.07 -15.04
CA PRO A 206 -9.14 20.72 -15.60
C PRO A 206 -9.96 20.72 -16.91
N PRO A 207 -9.72 19.76 -17.82
CA PRO A 207 -10.56 19.54 -19.00
C PRO A 207 -12.03 19.32 -18.63
N ARG A 208 -12.93 19.62 -19.57
CA ARG A 208 -14.37 19.34 -19.40
C ARG A 208 -14.58 17.86 -19.10
N GLY A 209 -15.37 17.57 -18.06
CA GLY A 209 -15.64 16.19 -17.63
C GLY A 209 -14.67 15.65 -16.57
N ILE A 210 -13.66 16.42 -16.17
CA ILE A 210 -12.73 16.10 -15.09
C ILE A 210 -12.92 17.08 -13.93
N GLY A 211 -12.98 16.57 -12.70
CA GLY A 211 -13.23 17.38 -11.50
C GLY A 211 -11.96 18.06 -11.01
N VAL A 212 -10.89 17.29 -10.90
CA VAL A 212 -9.54 17.76 -10.57
C VAL A 212 -8.53 17.04 -11.46
N GLN A 213 -7.51 17.75 -11.91
CA GLN A 213 -6.36 17.16 -12.60
C GLN A 213 -5.06 17.67 -11.97
N TYR A 214 -4.08 16.78 -11.90
CA TYR A 214 -2.68 17.08 -11.63
C TYR A 214 -1.85 16.66 -12.84
N ASP A 215 -0.88 17.49 -13.21
CA ASP A 215 0.09 17.21 -14.27
C ASP A 215 1.45 16.91 -13.59
N CYS A 216 2.05 15.77 -13.91
CA CYS A 216 3.30 15.26 -13.36
C CYS A 216 4.44 15.42 -14.37
N ALA A 217 5.65 15.73 -13.90
CA ALA A 217 6.81 16.07 -14.74
C ALA A 217 7.91 15.01 -14.66
#